data_AF-A0A537T0H0-F1
#
_entry.id   AF-A0A537T0H0-F1
#
_cell.length_a   1.000
_cell.length_b   1.000
_cell.length_c   1.000
_cell.angle_alpha   90.00
_cell.angle_beta   90.00
_cell.angle_gamma   90.00
#
_symmetry.space_group_name_H-M   'P 1'
#
loop_
_entity.id
_entity.type
_entity.pdbx_description
1 polymer ?
#
loop_
_entity_poly.entity_id
_entity_poly.type
_entity_poly.pdbx_seq_one_letter_code
_entity_poly.pdbx_strand_id
1 'polypeptide(L)'
;MRAAYVLAICAVATIGGAAKAQEIDWKKVDEALGRSAAVSGDVHRYGFPRSDLNVTLDGVTIRPTLALGSWTAFKPAHGGVMVMGDLVLLDTEINPVMAKLIENSIEITAVHNHVLRG
;
A
#
# COMPACT_ATOMS: atom_id res chain seq x y z
N MET A 1 11.28 72.48 -16.20
CA MET A 1 10.62 72.08 -14.94
C MET A 1 9.63 70.98 -15.29
N ARG A 2 9.99 69.70 -15.04
CA ARG A 2 9.32 68.74 -14.12
C ARG A 2 7.84 68.49 -14.48
N ALA A 3 7.33 67.28 -14.68
CA ALA A 3 7.75 65.97 -14.17
C ALA A 3 7.21 64.83 -15.06
N ALA A 4 8.01 63.77 -15.22
CA ALA A 4 7.53 62.50 -15.75
C ALA A 4 6.91 61.69 -14.60
N TYR A 5 5.66 61.28 -14.76
CA TYR A 5 4.99 60.38 -13.81
C TYR A 5 5.40 58.94 -14.11
N VAL A 6 6.20 58.35 -13.22
CA VAL A 6 6.51 56.93 -13.25
C VAL A 6 5.30 56.18 -12.67
N LEU A 7 4.61 55.42 -13.51
CA LEU A 7 3.56 54.49 -13.09
C LEU A 7 4.24 53.30 -12.39
N ALA A 8 4.17 53.25 -11.06
CA ALA A 8 4.70 52.12 -10.28
C ALA A 8 3.68 50.96 -10.36
N ILE A 9 3.97 49.96 -11.19
CA ILE A 9 3.24 48.68 -11.18
C ILE A 9 3.76 47.87 -9.98
N CYS A 10 2.95 47.77 -8.93
CA CYS A 10 3.17 46.81 -7.85
C CYS A 10 2.94 45.38 -8.39
N ALA A 11 4.02 44.67 -8.68
CA ALA A 11 3.97 43.24 -8.92
C ALA A 11 3.65 42.53 -7.59
N VAL A 12 2.41 42.07 -7.43
CA VAL A 12 2.04 41.14 -6.35
C VAL A 12 2.68 39.79 -6.68
N ALA A 13 3.82 39.51 -6.06
CA ALA A 13 4.44 38.19 -6.12
C ALA A 13 3.56 37.21 -5.33
N THR A 14 2.75 36.43 -6.04
CA THR A 14 2.09 35.26 -5.46
C THR A 14 3.17 34.25 -5.10
N ILE A 15 3.55 34.19 -3.83
CA ILE A 15 4.35 33.09 -3.28
C ILE A 15 3.41 31.88 -3.24
N GLY A 16 3.29 31.18 -4.36
CA GLY A 16 2.75 29.83 -4.39
C GLY A 16 3.73 28.93 -3.64
N GLY A 17 3.51 28.74 -2.34
CA GLY A 17 4.24 27.74 -1.58
C GLY A 17 4.02 26.38 -2.23
N ALA A 18 5.05 25.82 -2.85
CA ALA A 18 5.03 24.44 -3.29
C ALA A 18 4.75 23.59 -2.04
N ALA A 19 3.58 22.96 -1.97
CA ALA A 19 3.29 21.96 -0.96
C ALA A 19 4.35 20.86 -1.09
N LYS A 20 5.31 20.85 -0.16
CA LYS A 20 6.23 19.73 0.00
C LYS A 20 5.37 18.55 0.40
N ALA A 21 5.25 17.54 -0.46
CA ALA A 21 4.68 16.27 -0.05
C ALA A 21 5.44 15.82 1.21
N GLN A 22 4.70 15.56 2.29
CA GLN A 22 5.28 15.02 3.53
C GLN A 22 6.04 13.74 3.16
N GLU A 23 7.33 13.69 3.47
CA GLU A 23 8.13 12.49 3.29
C GLU A 23 7.54 11.36 4.14
N ILE A 24 7.41 10.16 3.56
CA ILE A 24 6.79 9.02 4.24
C ILE A 24 7.75 8.51 5.31
N ASP A 25 7.28 8.51 6.56
CA ASP A 25 8.01 7.90 7.67
C ASP A 25 7.80 6.38 7.65
N TRP A 26 8.65 5.69 6.89
CA TRP A 26 8.57 4.23 6.73
C TRP A 26 8.72 3.47 8.04
N LYS A 27 9.38 4.05 9.05
CA LYS A 27 9.52 3.43 10.36
C LYS A 27 8.17 3.26 11.03
N LYS A 28 7.27 4.24 10.90
CA LYS A 28 5.90 4.12 11.42
C LYS A 28 5.10 3.05 10.71
N VAL A 29 5.35 2.83 9.41
CA VAL A 29 4.71 1.75 8.65
C VAL A 29 5.22 0.40 9.14
N ASP A 30 6.53 0.26 9.33
CA ASP A 30 7.14 -0.96 9.89
C ASP A 30 6.58 -1.28 11.29
N GLU A 31 6.48 -0.26 12.15
CA GLU A 31 5.92 -0.38 13.51
C GLU A 31 4.43 -0.78 13.46
N ALA A 32 3.63 -0.16 12.59
CA ALA A 32 2.21 -0.47 12.44
C ALA A 32 1.97 -1.89 11.90
N LEU A 33 2.82 -2.38 11.01
CA LEU A 33 2.72 -3.73 10.45
C LEU A 33 3.45 -4.78 11.30
N GLY A 34 4.25 -4.36 12.29
CA GLY A 34 5.04 -5.23 13.16
C GLY A 34 6.19 -5.94 12.45
N ARG A 35 6.69 -5.40 11.33
CA ARG A 35 7.76 -6.00 10.53
C ARG A 35 8.44 -5.01 9.62
N SER A 36 9.69 -5.29 9.26
CA SER A 36 10.45 -4.52 8.27
C SER A 36 10.11 -4.91 6.83
N ALA A 37 10.17 -3.92 5.95
CA ALA A 37 10.01 -4.12 4.51
C ALA A 37 11.26 -4.73 3.85
N ALA A 38 11.04 -5.53 2.80
CA ALA A 38 12.00 -5.69 1.73
C ALA A 38 11.86 -4.51 0.77
N VAL A 39 12.93 -3.74 0.59
CA VAL A 39 12.91 -2.49 -0.19
C VAL A 39 13.53 -2.72 -1.57
N SER A 40 12.83 -2.28 -2.63
CA SER A 40 13.32 -2.29 -4.01
C SER A 40 12.94 -0.98 -4.70
N GLY A 41 13.93 -0.11 -4.92
CA GLY A 41 13.68 1.25 -5.37
C GLY A 41 12.87 2.03 -4.33
N ASP A 42 11.69 2.52 -4.71
CA ASP A 42 10.74 3.23 -3.86
C ASP A 42 9.63 2.31 -3.29
N VAL A 43 9.70 1.01 -3.56
CA VAL A 43 8.70 0.04 -3.12
C VAL A 43 9.12 -0.61 -1.81
N HIS A 44 8.24 -0.55 -0.81
CA HIS A 44 8.39 -1.18 0.50
C HIS A 44 7.43 -2.37 0.61
N ARG A 45 7.94 -3.59 0.51
CA ARG A 45 7.15 -4.83 0.50
C ARG A 45 7.23 -5.57 1.83
N TYR A 46 6.08 -5.94 2.37
CA TYR A 46 5.90 -6.65 3.62
C TYR A 46 5.27 -8.02 3.35
N GLY A 47 5.95 -9.10 3.77
CA GLY A 47 5.44 -10.47 3.61
C GLY A 47 4.70 -10.97 4.84
N PHE A 48 3.57 -11.64 4.65
CA PHE A 48 2.74 -12.24 5.69
C PHE A 48 2.51 -13.72 5.35
N PRO A 49 3.52 -14.59 5.52
CA PRO A 49 3.35 -16.02 5.28
C PRO A 49 2.35 -16.59 6.28
N ARG A 50 1.40 -17.40 5.80
CA ARG A 50 0.44 -18.15 6.64
C ARG A 50 1.09 -19.39 7.25
N SER A 51 2.08 -19.19 8.11
CA SER A 51 2.78 -20.26 8.83
C SER A 51 1.92 -20.95 9.89
N ASP A 52 0.76 -20.38 10.20
CA ASP A 52 -0.30 -20.96 11.03
C ASP A 52 -1.01 -22.13 10.33
N LEU A 53 -1.01 -22.17 8.99
CA LEU A 53 -1.74 -23.15 8.21
C LEU A 53 -0.92 -24.41 7.95
N ASN A 54 -1.56 -25.57 8.17
CA ASN A 54 -1.06 -26.89 7.78
C ASN A 54 -2.01 -27.48 6.75
N VAL A 55 -1.76 -27.20 5.46
CA VAL A 55 -2.64 -27.61 4.35
C VAL A 55 -2.05 -28.83 3.66
N THR A 56 -2.87 -29.84 3.41
CA THR A 56 -2.53 -31.00 2.58
C THR A 56 -3.57 -31.14 1.48
N LEU A 57 -3.12 -31.25 0.24
CA LEU A 57 -3.97 -31.49 -0.93
C LEU A 57 -3.51 -32.77 -1.63
N ASP A 58 -4.42 -33.72 -1.82
CA ASP A 58 -4.15 -35.00 -2.49
C ASP A 58 -2.91 -35.75 -1.92
N GLY A 59 -2.73 -35.68 -0.60
CA GLY A 59 -1.59 -36.30 0.10
C GLY A 59 -0.30 -35.49 0.08
N VAL A 60 -0.27 -34.31 -0.57
CA VAL A 60 0.89 -33.42 -0.62
C VAL A 60 0.70 -32.26 0.36
N THR A 61 1.60 -32.14 1.34
CA THR A 61 1.63 -30.99 2.25
C THR A 61 2.12 -29.74 1.52
N ILE A 62 1.32 -28.69 1.55
CA ILE A 62 1.62 -27.40 0.94
C ILE A 62 2.40 -26.55 1.94
N ARG A 63 3.67 -26.25 1.62
CA ARG A 63 4.51 -25.39 2.46
C ARG A 63 4.11 -23.92 2.28
N PRO A 64 4.16 -23.09 3.33
CA PRO A 64 3.81 -21.68 3.19
C PRO A 64 4.61 -20.92 2.14
N THR A 65 5.90 -21.24 2.00
CA THR A 65 6.79 -20.63 0.98
C THR A 65 6.43 -21.00 -0.46
N LEU A 66 5.63 -22.05 -0.67
CA LEU A 66 5.21 -22.48 -2.00
C LEU A 66 3.93 -21.75 -2.45
N ALA A 67 2.91 -21.70 -1.60
CA ALA A 67 1.58 -21.23 -2.01
C ALA A 67 0.76 -20.51 -0.91
N LEU A 68 1.30 -20.29 0.29
CA LEU A 68 0.59 -19.62 1.39
C LEU A 68 1.25 -18.30 1.82
N GLY A 69 1.80 -17.57 0.85
CA GLY A 69 2.49 -16.30 1.07
C GLY A 69 1.58 -15.10 0.78
N SER A 70 1.06 -14.45 1.82
CA SER A 70 0.40 -13.16 1.68
C SER A 70 1.45 -12.03 1.67
N TRP A 71 1.10 -10.87 1.13
CA TRP A 71 1.96 -9.69 1.14
C TRP A 71 1.19 -8.39 0.90
N THR A 72 1.76 -7.28 1.34
CA THR A 72 1.38 -5.93 0.89
C THR A 72 2.62 -5.12 0.56
N ALA A 73 2.53 -4.22 -0.40
CA ALA A 73 3.61 -3.33 -0.79
C ALA A 73 3.09 -1.91 -0.97
N PHE A 74 3.92 -0.96 -0.55
CA PHE A 74 3.63 0.45 -0.61
C PHE A 74 4.61 1.13 -1.53
N LYS A 75 4.11 2.09 -2.31
CA LYS A 75 4.91 2.91 -3.21
C LYS A 75 4.45 4.36 -3.12
N PRO A 76 5.36 5.34 -2.97
CA PRO A 76 5.01 6.75 -3.11
C PRO A 76 4.31 7.00 -4.45
N ALA A 77 3.20 7.72 -4.41
CA ALA A 77 2.43 8.11 -5.59
C ALA A 77 2.05 9.60 -5.49
N HIS A 78 1.57 10.20 -6.57
CA HIS A 78 1.24 11.63 -6.60
C HIS A 78 0.23 11.99 -5.50
N GLY A 79 0.69 12.75 -4.50
CA GLY A 79 -0.14 13.21 -3.38
C GLY A 79 -0.40 12.17 -2.29
N GLY A 80 0.23 10.99 -2.32
CA GLY A 80 0.01 9.94 -1.32
C GLY A 80 0.83 8.68 -1.53
N VAL A 81 0.24 7.54 -1.20
CA VAL A 81 0.87 6.21 -1.29
C VAL A 81 -0.09 5.27 -2.00
N MET A 82 0.43 4.55 -2.99
CA MET A 82 -0.25 3.40 -3.59
C MET A 82 0.04 2.17 -2.74
N VAL A 83 -0.98 1.36 -2.49
CA VAL A 83 -0.86 0.04 -1.86
C VAL A 83 -1.30 -1.03 -2.84
N MET A 84 -0.55 -2.13 -2.90
CA MET A 84 -0.89 -3.35 -3.64
C MET A 84 -0.62 -4.55 -2.74
N GLY A 85 -1.37 -5.62 -2.89
CA GLY A 85 -1.16 -6.81 -2.07
C GLY A 85 -1.86 -8.04 -2.60
N ASP A 86 -1.56 -9.15 -1.94
CA ASP A 86 -2.21 -10.44 -2.13
C ASP A 86 -2.39 -11.09 -0.76
N LEU A 87 -3.57 -11.64 -0.48
CA LEU A 87 -3.90 -12.24 0.79
C LEU A 87 -4.32 -13.69 0.58
N VAL A 88 -3.63 -14.61 1.24
CA VAL A 88 -4.01 -16.02 1.32
C VAL A 88 -4.95 -16.21 2.50
N LEU A 89 -6.19 -16.55 2.17
CA LEU A 89 -7.30 -16.69 3.11
C LEU A 89 -7.86 -18.11 3.09
N LEU A 90 -8.34 -18.56 4.24
CA LEU A 90 -9.27 -19.68 4.33
C LEU A 90 -10.64 -19.26 3.79
N ASP A 91 -11.45 -20.22 3.38
CA ASP A 91 -12.82 -19.98 2.88
C ASP A 91 -13.66 -19.13 3.86
N THR A 92 -13.57 -19.46 5.15
CA THR A 92 -14.26 -18.75 6.23
C THR A 92 -13.76 -17.33 6.47
N GLU A 93 -12.58 -16.96 5.96
CA GLU A 93 -11.96 -15.65 6.11
C GLU A 93 -12.24 -14.71 4.93
N ILE A 94 -12.70 -15.23 3.78
CA ILE A 94 -12.91 -14.44 2.55
C ILE A 94 -13.88 -13.28 2.81
N ASN A 95 -15.12 -13.59 3.21
CA ASN A 95 -16.15 -12.57 3.41
C ASN A 95 -15.80 -11.51 4.48
N PRO A 96 -15.32 -11.88 5.69
CA PRO A 96 -14.98 -10.86 6.69
C PRO A 96 -13.79 -9.98 6.26
N VAL A 97 -12.79 -10.52 5.56
CA VAL A 97 -11.67 -9.71 5.05
C VAL A 97 -12.11 -8.79 3.93
N MET A 98 -12.89 -9.29 2.97
CA MET A 98 -13.45 -8.49 1.88
C MET A 98 -14.27 -7.31 2.40
N ALA A 99 -15.13 -7.55 3.39
CA ALA A 99 -15.90 -6.49 4.04
C ALA A 99 -14.99 -5.42 4.65
N LYS A 100 -13.92 -5.83 5.36
CA LYS A 100 -12.98 -4.88 5.97
C LYS A 100 -12.18 -4.08 4.94
N LEU A 101 -11.78 -4.68 3.83
CA LEU A 101 -11.09 -3.94 2.75
C LEU A 101 -12.01 -2.87 2.15
N ILE A 102 -13.27 -3.22 1.87
CA ILE A 102 -14.29 -2.29 1.34
C ILE A 102 -14.56 -1.16 2.32
N GLU A 103 -14.78 -1.46 3.60
CA GLU A 103 -15.00 -0.46 4.66
C GLU A 103 -13.84 0.56 4.75
N ASN A 104 -12.62 0.15 4.42
CA ASN A 104 -11.43 0.99 4.44
C ASN A 104 -11.04 1.52 3.05
N SER A 105 -11.94 1.45 2.07
CA SER A 105 -11.72 1.95 0.70
C SER A 105 -10.49 1.34 -0.01
N ILE A 106 -10.16 0.09 0.32
CA ILE A 106 -9.16 -0.70 -0.40
C ILE A 106 -9.88 -1.48 -1.50
N GLU A 107 -9.53 -1.18 -2.75
CA GLU A 107 -10.09 -1.87 -3.91
C GLU A 107 -9.65 -3.32 -3.95
N ILE A 108 -10.62 -4.23 -4.15
CA ILE A 108 -10.33 -5.64 -4.41
C ILE A 108 -10.31 -5.87 -5.91
N THR A 109 -9.15 -6.28 -6.42
CA THR A 109 -8.94 -6.51 -7.86
C THR A 109 -9.46 -7.87 -8.32
N ALA A 110 -9.33 -8.91 -7.48
CA ALA A 110 -9.80 -10.25 -7.77
C ALA A 110 -9.89 -11.12 -6.51
N VAL A 111 -10.71 -12.17 -6.60
CA VAL A 111 -10.66 -13.34 -5.70
C VAL A 111 -10.45 -14.56 -6.58
N HIS A 112 -9.43 -15.36 -6.26
CA HIS A 112 -9.10 -16.55 -7.01
C HIS A 112 -8.71 -17.70 -6.07
N ASN A 113 -8.71 -18.93 -6.59
CA ASN A 113 -8.61 -20.11 -5.77
C ASN A 113 -7.68 -21.13 -6.41
N HIS A 114 -6.67 -21.57 -5.65
CA HIS A 114 -5.68 -22.54 -6.11
C HIS A 114 -5.76 -23.88 -5.37
N VAL A 115 -6.43 -23.95 -4.22
CA VAL A 115 -6.28 -25.07 -3.25
C VAL A 115 -7.61 -25.57 -2.66
N LEU A 116 -8.74 -24.88 -2.84
CA LEU A 116 -10.02 -25.41 -2.36
C LEU A 116 -10.55 -26.46 -3.34
N ARG A 117 -10.90 -27.63 -2.80
CA ARG A 117 -11.90 -28.53 -3.40
C ARG A 117 -13.19 -28.33 -2.61
N GLY A 118 -14.29 -28.12 -3.32
CA GLY A 118 -15.63 -28.06 -2.73
C GLY A 118 -16.04 -29.38 -2.11
#